data_AF-A0A8T7MB51-F1
#
_entry.id   AF-A0A8T7MB51-F1
#
_cell.length_a   1.000
_cell.length_b   1.000
_cell.length_c   1.000
_cell.angle_alpha   90.00
_cell.angle_beta   90.00
_cell.angle_gamma   90.00
#
_symmetry.space_group_name_H-M   'P 1'
#
loop_
_entity.id
_entity.type
_entity.pdbx_description
1 polymer ?
#
loop_
_entity_poly.entity_id
_entity_poly.type
_entity_poly.pdbx_seq_one_letter_code
_entity_poly.pdbx_strand_id
1 'polypeptide(L)'
;MDSKLSNSAGRVTTKDQADIIPAVTTRHRRFVSISSIAFAALYAELMFFAYNYYGSGLTFETVALAVGGVFVMTLVGLWVSFSLPHRLYRARFEQYSPIIFLVTEWTASIMIIVAITLLTLGVGIFLVGGNLGAVGELLRSLALYAIVAVVSYHGLVTFVRYVHYLYERELHQSYKVVTVAGVSVVVLLLITLYLLQYDLGRMGGSEPHQDLLSFHLSLRDIWLIVMNMYVLFWHYSRLADH
;
A
#
# COMPACT_ATOMS: atom_id res chain seq x y z
N MET A 1 -20.19 38.93 45.71
CA MET A 1 -20.40 37.63 46.40
C MET A 1 -21.75 37.10 45.92
N ASP A 2 -21.91 36.04 45.15
CA ASP A 2 -20.98 35.07 44.58
C ASP A 2 -21.57 34.51 43.28
N SER A 3 -20.65 34.16 42.38
CA SER A 3 -20.84 33.50 41.11
C SER A 3 -21.55 32.15 41.21
N LYS A 4 -22.44 31.83 40.26
CA LYS A 4 -22.57 30.47 39.71
C LYS A 4 -22.89 30.50 38.22
N LEU A 5 -21.83 30.70 37.44
CA LEU A 5 -21.71 30.19 36.07
C LEU A 5 -21.75 28.66 36.14
N SER A 6 -22.90 28.06 35.83
CA SER A 6 -22.98 26.63 35.53
C SER A 6 -22.57 26.43 34.08
N ASN A 7 -21.26 26.36 33.85
CA ASN A 7 -20.69 25.77 32.65
C ASN A 7 -20.93 24.25 32.71
N SER A 8 -22.09 23.79 32.23
CA SER A 8 -22.24 22.38 31.83
C SER A 8 -21.60 22.20 30.44
N ALA A 9 -20.29 22.43 30.37
CA ALA A 9 -19.48 21.87 29.30
C ALA A 9 -19.50 20.36 29.51
N GLY A 10 -20.38 19.68 28.77
CA GLY A 10 -20.41 18.22 28.72
C GLY A 10 -19.00 17.73 28.45
N ARG A 11 -18.42 17.01 29.42
CA ARG A 11 -17.24 16.19 29.15
C ARG A 11 -17.68 15.16 28.12
N VAL A 12 -17.42 15.46 26.85
CA VAL A 12 -17.34 14.46 25.80
C VAL A 12 -16.34 13.43 26.32
N THR A 13 -16.85 12.24 26.61
CA THR A 13 -16.01 11.21 27.22
C THR A 13 -14.98 10.79 26.19
N THR A 14 -13.77 10.42 26.63
CA THR A 14 -12.70 9.92 25.75
C THR A 14 -13.13 8.69 24.92
N LYS A 15 -14.22 8.03 25.31
CA LYS A 15 -14.90 6.97 24.55
C LYS A 15 -15.57 7.47 23.27
N ASP A 16 -16.18 8.67 23.29
CA ASP A 16 -16.84 9.25 22.12
C ASP A 16 -15.84 9.81 21.09
N GLN A 17 -14.62 10.16 21.54
CA GLN A 17 -13.56 10.63 20.64
C GLN A 17 -12.73 9.49 20.03
N ALA A 18 -12.69 8.33 20.69
CA ALA A 18 -11.93 7.16 20.25
C ALA A 18 -12.53 6.44 19.04
N ASP A 19 -13.74 6.82 18.61
CA ASP A 19 -14.46 6.26 17.45
C ASP A 19 -14.37 7.14 16.18
N ILE A 20 -13.87 8.38 16.27
CA ILE A 20 -13.97 9.35 15.16
C ILE A 20 -13.08 8.97 13.96
N ILE A 21 -11.95 8.28 14.21
CA ILE A 21 -11.10 7.74 13.13
C ILE A 21 -10.76 6.28 13.45
N PRO A 22 -11.59 5.33 13.01
CA PRO A 22 -11.38 3.93 13.35
C PRO A 22 -10.12 3.36 12.67
N ALA A 23 -9.57 2.32 13.30
CA ALA A 23 -8.47 1.55 12.75
C ALA A 23 -8.86 0.95 11.39
N VAL A 24 -7.95 0.98 10.42
CA VAL A 24 -8.20 0.37 9.10
C VAL A 24 -8.53 -1.12 9.24
N THR A 25 -7.85 -1.81 10.15
CA THR A 25 -8.01 -3.26 10.36
C THR A 25 -9.30 -3.66 11.04
N THR A 26 -9.99 -2.74 11.74
CA THR A 26 -11.30 -3.03 12.34
C THR A 26 -12.41 -2.80 11.32
N ARG A 27 -12.39 -1.66 10.61
CA ARG A 27 -13.46 -1.28 9.67
C ARG A 27 -13.30 -1.85 8.26
N HIS A 28 -12.06 -2.09 7.83
CA HIS A 28 -11.72 -2.46 6.44
C HIS A 28 -10.86 -3.73 6.36
N ARG A 29 -11.08 -4.69 7.28
CA ARG A 29 -10.30 -5.94 7.36
C ARG A 29 -10.20 -6.70 6.04
N ARG A 30 -11.29 -6.78 5.27
CA ARG A 30 -11.30 -7.48 3.96
C ARG A 30 -10.37 -6.80 2.96
N PHE A 31 -10.40 -5.46 2.90
CA PHE A 31 -9.49 -4.67 2.06
C PHE A 31 -8.04 -4.96 2.43
N VAL A 32 -7.69 -4.86 3.72
CA VAL A 32 -6.33 -5.14 4.22
C VAL A 32 -5.90 -6.56 3.86
N SER A 33 -6.76 -7.56 4.07
CA SER A 33 -6.44 -8.95 3.79
C SER A 33 -6.17 -9.18 2.30
N ILE A 34 -7.05 -8.68 1.43
CA ILE A 34 -6.95 -8.84 -0.02
C ILE A 34 -5.72 -8.09 -0.53
N SER A 35 -5.49 -6.85 -0.10
CA SER A 35 -4.31 -6.08 -0.52
C SER A 35 -3.01 -6.74 -0.07
N SER A 36 -2.93 -7.20 1.19
CA SER A 36 -1.72 -7.83 1.70
C SER A 36 -1.40 -9.14 0.97
N ILE A 37 -2.42 -9.97 0.71
CA ILE A 37 -2.25 -11.19 -0.08
C ILE A 37 -1.82 -10.87 -1.51
N ALA A 38 -2.43 -9.87 -2.13
CA ALA A 38 -2.16 -9.53 -3.52
C ALA A 38 -0.74 -9.03 -3.75
N PHE A 39 -0.23 -8.16 -2.88
CA PHE A 39 1.17 -7.74 -2.94
C PHE A 39 2.14 -8.84 -2.52
N ALA A 40 1.78 -9.67 -1.53
CA ALA A 40 2.62 -10.82 -1.17
C ALA A 40 2.82 -11.76 -2.35
N ALA A 41 1.74 -12.05 -3.10
CA ALA A 41 1.80 -12.83 -4.33
C ALA A 41 2.67 -12.15 -5.40
N LEU A 42 2.50 -10.84 -5.60
CA LEU A 42 3.27 -10.06 -6.58
C LEU A 42 4.78 -10.02 -6.25
N TYR A 43 5.14 -9.87 -4.99
CA TYR A 43 6.54 -9.90 -4.54
C TYR A 43 7.13 -11.31 -4.70
N ALA A 44 6.39 -12.35 -4.32
CA ALA A 44 6.83 -13.74 -4.45
C ALA A 44 6.98 -14.17 -5.91
N GLU A 45 6.04 -13.77 -6.78
CA GLU A 45 6.09 -14.00 -8.22
C GLU A 45 7.33 -13.33 -8.83
N LEU A 46 7.65 -12.08 -8.45
CA LEU A 46 8.87 -11.41 -8.91
C LEU A 46 10.14 -12.18 -8.49
N MET A 47 10.21 -12.69 -7.26
CA MET A 47 11.35 -13.49 -6.80
C MET A 47 11.48 -14.80 -7.58
N PHE A 48 10.35 -15.46 -7.84
CA PHE A 48 10.31 -16.67 -8.64
C PHE A 48 10.75 -16.40 -10.08
N PHE A 49 10.25 -15.34 -10.70
CA PHE A 49 10.67 -14.89 -12.02
C PHE A 49 12.18 -14.61 -12.05
N ALA A 50 12.68 -13.81 -11.10
CA ALA A 50 14.09 -13.41 -11.06
C ALA A 50 15.03 -14.62 -10.95
N TYR A 51 14.67 -15.61 -10.14
CA TYR A 51 15.41 -16.87 -10.07
C TYR A 51 15.40 -17.63 -11.41
N ASN A 52 14.23 -17.82 -12.03
CA ASN A 52 14.12 -18.59 -13.27
C ASN A 52 14.77 -17.91 -14.47
N TYR A 53 14.71 -16.58 -14.54
CA TYR A 53 15.25 -15.82 -15.67
C TYR A 53 16.76 -15.58 -15.55
N TYR A 54 17.26 -15.21 -14.36
CA TYR A 54 18.67 -14.84 -14.19
C TYR A 54 19.55 -15.98 -13.66
N GLY A 55 18.97 -16.95 -12.94
CA GLY A 55 19.67 -18.12 -12.42
C GLY A 55 20.67 -17.82 -11.30
N SER A 56 20.88 -18.77 -10.40
CA SER A 56 21.90 -18.68 -9.34
C SER A 56 22.53 -20.01 -8.93
N GLY A 57 22.25 -21.10 -9.66
CA GLY A 57 22.72 -22.44 -9.29
C GLY A 57 22.19 -22.96 -7.94
N LEU A 58 21.27 -22.23 -7.31
CA LEU A 58 20.65 -22.62 -6.03
C LEU A 58 19.73 -23.84 -6.20
N THR A 59 19.66 -24.66 -5.15
CA THR A 59 18.72 -25.79 -5.10
C THR A 59 17.28 -25.31 -5.07
N PHE A 60 16.37 -26.11 -5.63
CA PHE A 60 14.94 -25.80 -5.64
C PHE A 60 14.39 -25.54 -4.23
N GLU A 61 14.84 -26.30 -3.23
CA GLU A 61 14.43 -26.14 -1.82
C GLU A 61 14.80 -24.76 -1.27
N THR A 62 16.03 -24.29 -1.54
CA THR A 62 16.51 -22.96 -1.12
C THR A 62 15.65 -21.87 -1.75
N VAL A 63 15.31 -22.03 -3.01
CA VAL A 63 14.49 -21.07 -3.77
C VAL A 63 13.06 -21.05 -3.23
N ALA A 64 12.46 -22.22 -3.01
CA ALA A 64 11.11 -22.33 -2.45
C ALA A 64 11.01 -21.66 -1.07
N LEU A 65 12.03 -21.86 -0.22
CA LEU A 65 12.12 -21.19 1.09
C LEU A 65 12.28 -19.66 0.96
N ALA A 66 13.11 -19.19 0.04
CA ALA A 66 13.30 -17.75 -0.18
C ALA A 66 12.02 -17.09 -0.73
N VAL A 67 11.38 -17.68 -1.73
CA VAL A 67 10.13 -17.19 -2.34
C VAL A 67 8.99 -17.24 -1.33
N GLY A 68 8.82 -18.36 -0.61
CA GLY A 68 7.82 -18.50 0.45
C GLY A 68 8.07 -17.54 1.62
N GLY A 69 9.33 -17.34 1.99
CA GLY A 69 9.75 -16.37 3.00
C GLY A 69 9.39 -14.94 2.60
N VAL A 70 9.63 -14.56 1.35
CA VAL A 70 9.22 -13.26 0.80
C VAL A 70 7.70 -13.10 0.81
N PHE A 71 6.95 -14.13 0.41
CA PHE A 71 5.49 -14.10 0.50
C PHE A 71 5.02 -13.79 1.93
N VAL A 72 5.50 -14.55 2.91
CA VAL A 72 5.09 -14.38 4.32
C VAL A 72 5.55 -13.03 4.87
N MET A 73 6.78 -12.63 4.60
CA MET A 73 7.35 -11.36 5.05
C MET A 73 6.56 -10.16 4.49
N THR A 74 6.25 -10.18 3.19
CA THR A 74 5.45 -9.13 2.55
C THR A 74 4.01 -9.13 3.05
N LEU A 75 3.39 -10.30 3.22
CA LEU A 75 2.03 -10.44 3.75
C LEU A 75 1.92 -9.85 5.17
N VAL A 76 2.80 -10.28 6.07
CA VAL A 76 2.85 -9.80 7.46
C VAL A 76 3.21 -8.33 7.48
N GLY A 77 4.20 -7.93 6.70
CA GLY A 77 4.68 -6.57 6.64
C GLY A 77 3.61 -5.57 6.20
N LEU A 78 2.85 -5.87 5.14
CA LEU A 78 1.70 -5.05 4.72
C LEU A 78 0.56 -5.08 5.74
N TRP A 79 0.29 -6.23 6.36
CA TRP A 79 -0.71 -6.26 7.43
C TRP A 79 -0.31 -5.35 8.61
N VAL A 80 0.97 -5.39 8.97
CA VAL A 80 1.56 -4.57 10.03
C VAL A 80 1.53 -3.09 9.64
N SER A 81 1.81 -2.73 8.38
CA SER A 81 1.74 -1.33 7.93
C SER A 81 0.34 -0.73 8.09
N PHE A 82 -0.75 -1.52 7.95
CA PHE A 82 -2.12 -1.03 8.20
C PHE A 82 -2.54 -1.01 9.68
N SER A 83 -1.88 -1.78 10.54
CA SER A 83 -2.34 -2.02 11.92
C SER A 83 -1.48 -1.36 12.99
N LEU A 84 -0.16 -1.42 12.84
CA LEU A 84 0.78 -0.98 13.86
C LEU A 84 0.82 0.54 14.00
N PRO A 85 0.89 1.36 12.93
CA PRO A 85 0.89 2.82 13.06
C PRO A 85 -0.30 3.33 13.87
N HIS A 86 -1.51 2.83 13.59
CA HIS A 86 -2.69 3.25 14.32
C HIS A 86 -2.60 2.94 15.82
N ARG A 87 -2.11 1.74 16.18
CA ARG A 87 -1.93 1.36 17.60
C ARG A 87 -0.90 2.23 18.30
N LEU A 88 0.21 2.55 17.63
CA LEU A 88 1.30 3.33 18.21
C LEU A 88 0.92 4.80 18.44
N TYR A 89 0.19 5.40 17.50
CA TYR A 89 -0.12 6.83 17.55
C TYR A 89 -1.47 7.13 18.21
N ARG A 90 -2.35 6.15 18.44
CA ARG A 90 -3.70 6.35 19.01
C ARG A 90 -3.70 7.20 20.28
N ALA A 91 -2.78 6.94 21.21
CA ALA A 91 -2.70 7.66 22.48
C ALA A 91 -2.34 9.16 22.32
N ARG A 92 -1.81 9.55 21.15
CA ARG A 92 -1.43 10.93 20.83
C ARG A 92 -2.47 11.65 19.98
N PHE A 93 -3.63 11.03 19.70
CA PHE A 93 -4.68 11.65 18.89
C PHE A 93 -5.16 12.98 19.49
N GLU A 94 -5.29 13.05 20.82
CA GLU A 94 -5.68 14.27 21.53
C GLU A 94 -4.64 15.40 21.47
N GLN A 95 -3.40 15.08 21.10
CA GLN A 95 -2.27 16.03 21.06
C GLN A 95 -2.07 16.65 19.67
N TYR A 96 -2.68 16.08 18.63
CA TYR A 96 -2.45 16.47 17.24
C TYR A 96 -3.75 16.86 16.54
N SER A 97 -3.64 17.68 15.50
CA SER A 97 -4.76 17.81 14.56
C SER A 97 -5.00 16.47 13.85
N PRO A 98 -6.25 16.15 13.46
CA PRO A 98 -6.59 14.91 12.75
C PRO A 98 -5.74 14.68 11.50
N ILE A 99 -5.40 15.76 10.79
CA ILE A 99 -4.55 15.70 9.59
C ILE A 99 -3.12 15.29 9.96
N ILE A 100 -2.54 15.91 10.99
CA ILE A 100 -1.18 15.57 11.44
C ILE A 100 -1.12 14.12 11.92
N PHE A 101 -2.16 13.66 12.63
CA PHE A 101 -2.29 12.28 13.06
C PHE A 101 -2.31 11.30 11.87
N LEU A 102 -3.16 11.54 10.88
CA LEU A 102 -3.27 10.70 9.68
C LEU A 102 -1.99 10.71 8.84
N VAL A 103 -1.33 11.86 8.69
CA VAL A 103 -0.04 11.98 7.99
C VAL A 103 1.06 11.24 8.74
N THR A 104 1.07 11.29 10.07
CA THR A 104 2.04 10.55 10.89
C THR A 104 1.84 9.04 10.76
N GLU A 105 0.59 8.57 10.82
CA GLU A 105 0.26 7.16 10.58
C GLU A 105 0.67 6.71 9.17
N TRP A 106 0.39 7.54 8.17
CA TRP A 106 0.78 7.26 6.78
C TRP A 106 2.30 7.18 6.64
N THR A 107 3.03 8.13 7.21
CA THR A 107 4.50 8.15 7.20
C THR A 107 5.09 6.90 7.86
N ALA A 108 4.57 6.50 9.02
CA ALA A 108 5.01 5.25 9.67
C ALA A 108 4.68 4.01 8.83
N SER A 109 3.54 4.00 8.14
CA SER A 109 3.18 2.93 7.19
C SER A 109 4.19 2.86 6.05
N ILE A 110 4.59 4.01 5.47
CA ILE A 110 5.60 4.10 4.42
C ILE A 110 6.92 3.51 4.89
N MET A 111 7.38 3.86 6.09
CA MET A 111 8.63 3.34 6.63
C MET A 111 8.61 1.81 6.75
N ILE A 112 7.48 1.23 7.15
CA ILE A 112 7.30 -0.22 7.19
C ILE A 112 7.40 -0.82 5.79
N ILE A 113 6.69 -0.26 4.80
CA ILE A 113 6.74 -0.72 3.40
C ILE A 113 8.16 -0.64 2.83
N VAL A 114 8.86 0.47 3.04
CA VAL A 114 10.24 0.65 2.60
C VAL A 114 11.15 -0.40 3.25
N ALA A 115 11.03 -0.64 4.55
CA ALA A 115 11.83 -1.65 5.25
C ALA A 115 11.61 -3.06 4.66
N ILE A 116 10.35 -3.46 4.44
CA ILE A 116 10.02 -4.76 3.83
C ILE A 116 10.58 -4.85 2.41
N THR A 117 10.45 -3.77 1.63
CA THR A 117 10.95 -3.71 0.25
C THR A 117 12.46 -3.91 0.20
N LEU A 118 13.20 -3.27 1.11
CA LEU A 118 14.65 -3.43 1.23
C LEU A 118 15.05 -4.85 1.67
N LEU A 119 14.30 -5.44 2.60
CA LEU A 119 14.52 -6.84 3.01
C LEU A 119 14.26 -7.80 1.85
N THR A 120 13.18 -7.61 1.09
CA THR A 120 12.91 -8.41 -0.10
C THR A 120 13.99 -8.22 -1.15
N LEU A 121 14.47 -6.99 -1.37
CA LEU A 121 15.59 -6.74 -2.28
C LEU A 121 16.83 -7.52 -1.86
N GLY A 122 17.15 -7.57 -0.56
CA GLY A 122 18.25 -8.39 -0.04
C GLY A 122 18.11 -9.87 -0.38
N VAL A 123 16.90 -10.43 -0.22
CA VAL A 123 16.60 -11.82 -0.64
C VAL A 123 16.72 -11.99 -2.16
N GLY A 124 16.24 -11.02 -2.93
CA GLY A 124 16.33 -11.03 -4.39
C GLY A 124 17.77 -10.99 -4.88
N ILE A 125 18.63 -10.15 -4.29
CA ILE A 125 20.08 -10.09 -4.59
C ILE A 125 20.73 -11.46 -4.36
N PHE A 126 20.38 -12.12 -3.25
CA PHE A 126 20.83 -13.48 -2.96
C PHE A 126 20.35 -14.48 -4.01
N LEU A 127 19.08 -14.40 -4.41
CA LEU A 127 18.48 -15.30 -5.41
C LEU A 127 19.06 -15.17 -6.82
N VAL A 128 19.60 -14.00 -7.18
CA VAL A 128 20.19 -13.75 -8.52
C VAL A 128 21.72 -13.76 -8.52
N GLY A 129 22.34 -14.24 -7.42
CA GLY A 129 23.79 -14.35 -7.31
C GLY A 129 24.55 -13.02 -7.47
N GLY A 130 23.90 -11.88 -7.17
CA GLY A 130 24.50 -10.55 -7.34
C GLY A 130 24.60 -10.05 -8.78
N ASN A 131 23.91 -10.67 -9.75
CA ASN A 131 23.87 -10.16 -11.13
C ASN A 131 23.32 -8.73 -11.17
N LEU A 132 24.16 -7.75 -11.54
CA LEU A 132 23.81 -6.32 -11.50
C LEU A 132 22.61 -5.97 -12.40
N GLY A 133 22.45 -6.64 -13.54
CA GLY A 133 21.29 -6.44 -14.42
C GLY A 133 20.00 -6.91 -13.74
N ALA A 134 20.05 -8.07 -13.09
CA ALA A 134 18.94 -8.61 -12.32
C ALA A 134 18.60 -7.73 -11.10
N VAL A 135 19.62 -7.22 -10.40
CA VAL A 135 19.43 -6.30 -9.25
C VAL A 135 18.77 -5.00 -9.69
N GLY A 136 19.15 -4.44 -10.85
CA GLY A 136 18.50 -3.27 -11.42
C GLY A 136 17.01 -3.52 -11.72
N GLU A 137 16.70 -4.68 -12.28
CA GLU A 137 15.31 -5.07 -12.57
C GLU A 137 14.48 -5.28 -11.30
N LEU A 138 15.05 -5.96 -10.31
CA LEU A 138 14.44 -6.15 -9.00
C LEU A 138 14.19 -4.81 -8.31
N LEU A 139 15.17 -3.91 -8.29
CA LEU A 139 15.04 -2.59 -7.68
C LEU A 139 13.90 -1.79 -8.32
N ARG A 140 13.83 -1.81 -9.67
CA ARG A 140 12.78 -1.14 -10.43
C ARG A 140 11.39 -1.66 -10.07
N SER A 141 11.20 -2.98 -10.15
CA SER A 141 9.90 -3.61 -9.89
C SER A 141 9.49 -3.50 -8.42
N LEU A 142 10.42 -3.70 -7.47
CA LEU A 142 10.14 -3.55 -6.04
C LEU A 142 9.82 -2.09 -5.67
N ALA A 143 10.57 -1.11 -6.19
CA ALA A 143 10.29 0.30 -5.96
C ALA A 143 8.90 0.67 -6.49
N LEU A 144 8.53 0.15 -7.65
CA LEU A 144 7.21 0.34 -8.20
C LEU A 144 6.12 -0.21 -7.29
N TYR A 145 6.28 -1.46 -6.84
CA TYR A 145 5.28 -2.08 -5.97
C TYR A 145 5.12 -1.31 -4.66
N ALA A 146 6.23 -0.82 -4.10
CA ALA A 146 6.22 0.05 -2.92
C ALA A 146 5.49 1.37 -3.18
N ILE A 147 5.73 2.04 -4.32
CA ILE A 147 5.03 3.27 -4.70
C ILE A 147 3.52 3.00 -4.82
N VAL A 148 3.12 1.93 -5.51
CA VAL A 148 1.70 1.58 -5.65
C VAL A 148 1.07 1.29 -4.29
N ALA A 149 1.75 0.55 -3.41
CA ALA A 149 1.25 0.29 -2.05
C ALA A 149 1.11 1.59 -1.23
N VAL A 150 2.09 2.48 -1.29
CA VAL A 150 2.11 3.73 -0.51
C VAL A 150 1.10 4.75 -1.01
N VAL A 151 1.07 5.02 -2.31
CA VAL A 151 0.25 6.07 -2.91
C VAL A 151 -1.19 5.61 -3.04
N SER A 152 -1.41 4.44 -3.64
CA SER A 152 -2.76 3.94 -3.93
C SER A 152 -3.40 3.40 -2.66
N TYR A 153 -2.79 2.41 -2.03
CA TYR A 153 -3.47 1.69 -0.96
C TYR A 153 -3.46 2.48 0.35
N HIS A 154 -2.29 2.90 0.82
CA HIS A 154 -2.21 3.69 2.05
C HIS A 154 -2.74 5.11 1.86
N GLY A 155 -2.47 5.76 0.73
CA GLY A 155 -2.99 7.11 0.44
C GLY A 155 -4.52 7.15 0.36
N LEU A 156 -5.15 6.26 -0.42
CA LEU A 156 -6.61 6.25 -0.54
C LEU A 156 -7.32 5.86 0.76
N VAL A 157 -6.76 4.93 1.54
CA VAL A 157 -7.30 4.60 2.86
C VAL A 157 -7.23 5.78 3.82
N THR A 158 -6.10 6.48 3.83
CA THR A 158 -5.91 7.69 4.66
C THR A 158 -6.90 8.77 4.25
N PHE A 159 -7.12 8.94 2.94
CA PHE A 159 -8.10 9.87 2.41
C PHE A 159 -9.53 9.51 2.82
N VAL A 160 -9.97 8.25 2.65
CA VAL A 160 -11.32 7.81 3.06
C VAL A 160 -11.54 8.07 4.55
N ARG A 161 -10.54 7.80 5.39
CA ARG A 161 -10.60 8.07 6.83
C ARG A 161 -10.70 9.57 7.14
N TYR A 162 -10.02 10.41 6.37
CA TYR A 162 -10.11 11.86 6.50
C TYR A 162 -11.49 12.40 6.06
N VAL A 163 -12.04 11.91 4.95
CA VAL A 163 -13.37 12.30 4.48
C VAL A 163 -14.43 11.91 5.48
N HIS A 164 -14.34 10.69 6.03
CA HIS A 164 -15.25 10.23 7.07
C HIS A 164 -15.22 11.16 8.29
N TYR A 165 -14.02 11.54 8.75
CA TYR A 165 -13.85 12.51 9.83
C TYR A 165 -14.52 13.86 9.52
N LEU A 166 -14.37 14.39 8.30
CA LEU A 166 -15.00 15.65 7.89
C LEU A 166 -16.53 15.52 7.86
N TYR A 167 -17.03 14.37 7.42
CA TYR A 167 -18.45 14.09 7.36
C TYR A 167 -19.09 14.05 8.76
N GLU A 168 -18.48 13.32 9.69
CA GLU A 168 -18.96 13.23 11.08
C GLU A 168 -18.95 14.58 11.83
N ARG A 169 -18.18 15.55 11.34
CA ARG A 169 -18.07 16.89 11.91
C ARG A 169 -18.88 17.96 11.18
N GLU A 170 -19.71 17.56 10.21
CA GLU A 170 -20.50 18.46 9.36
C GLU A 170 -19.66 19.54 8.62
N LEU A 171 -18.36 19.28 8.43
CA LEU A 171 -17.41 20.18 7.77
C LEU A 171 -17.39 19.94 6.25
N HIS A 172 -18.57 19.81 5.64
CA HIS A 172 -18.71 19.36 4.26
C HIS A 172 -18.26 20.43 3.25
N GLN A 173 -17.12 20.20 2.61
CA GLN A 173 -16.74 20.88 1.36
C GLN A 173 -16.70 19.84 0.24
N SER A 174 -17.87 19.46 -0.25
CA SER A 174 -18.08 18.35 -1.20
C SER A 174 -17.19 18.43 -2.45
N TYR A 175 -16.92 19.66 -2.94
CA TYR A 175 -16.04 19.87 -4.09
C TYR A 175 -14.58 19.46 -3.82
N LYS A 176 -14.06 19.64 -2.60
CA LYS A 176 -12.69 19.24 -2.25
C LYS A 176 -12.54 17.73 -2.23
N VAL A 177 -13.56 17.03 -1.72
CA VAL A 177 -13.60 15.57 -1.66
C VAL A 177 -13.60 14.97 -3.07
N VAL A 178 -14.47 15.47 -3.95
CA VAL A 178 -14.54 15.02 -5.35
C VAL A 178 -13.25 15.35 -6.11
N THR A 179 -12.67 16.54 -5.91
CA THR A 179 -11.45 16.96 -6.60
C THR A 179 -10.26 16.07 -6.21
N VAL A 180 -10.07 15.78 -4.92
CA VAL A 180 -8.95 14.93 -4.48
C VAL A 180 -9.16 13.47 -4.89
N ALA A 181 -10.39 12.95 -4.86
CA ALA A 181 -10.69 11.62 -5.39
C ALA A 181 -10.38 11.53 -6.89
N GLY A 182 -10.78 12.54 -7.67
CA GLY A 182 -10.47 12.64 -9.10
C GLY A 182 -8.97 12.71 -9.39
N VAL A 183 -8.22 13.55 -8.65
CA VAL A 183 -6.76 13.64 -8.78
C VAL A 183 -6.10 12.29 -8.45
N SER A 184 -6.57 11.60 -7.42
CA SER A 184 -6.00 10.31 -7.02
C SER A 184 -6.19 9.26 -8.12
N VAL A 185 -7.35 9.21 -8.76
CA VAL A 185 -7.62 8.33 -9.91
C VAL A 185 -6.70 8.65 -11.08
N VAL A 186 -6.53 9.94 -11.39
CA VAL A 186 -5.65 10.39 -12.49
C VAL A 186 -4.20 9.99 -12.21
N VAL A 187 -3.71 10.18 -10.99
CA VAL A 187 -2.35 9.78 -10.61
C VAL A 187 -2.16 8.27 -10.74
N LEU A 188 -3.13 7.47 -10.29
CA LEU A 188 -3.07 6.01 -10.43
C LEU A 188 -3.07 5.58 -11.88
N LEU A 189 -3.95 6.17 -12.70
CA LEU A 189 -3.99 5.90 -14.13
C LEU A 189 -2.67 6.26 -14.80
N LEU A 190 -2.08 7.41 -14.49
CA LEU A 190 -0.80 7.84 -15.05
C LEU A 190 0.33 6.89 -14.67
N ILE A 191 0.40 6.45 -13.41
CA ILE A 191 1.39 5.45 -12.97
C ILE A 191 1.18 4.15 -13.73
N THR A 192 -0.05 3.63 -13.81
CA THR A 192 -0.36 2.39 -14.53
C THR A 192 -0.02 2.47 -16.03
N LEU A 193 -0.34 3.58 -16.68
CA LEU A 193 -0.04 3.79 -18.11
C LEU A 193 1.45 3.94 -18.37
N TYR A 194 2.17 4.67 -17.51
CA TYR A 194 3.62 4.81 -17.62
C TYR A 194 4.34 3.46 -17.53
N LEU A 195 3.87 2.58 -16.64
CA LEU A 195 4.37 1.21 -16.55
C LEU A 195 4.10 0.44 -17.83
N LEU A 196 2.84 0.35 -18.23
CA LEU A 196 2.44 -0.39 -19.42
C LEU A 196 3.25 0.03 -20.65
N GLN A 197 3.48 1.34 -20.82
CA GLN A 197 4.30 1.85 -21.91
C GLN A 197 5.76 1.37 -21.85
N TYR A 198 6.36 1.38 -20.66
CA TYR A 198 7.73 0.92 -20.47
C TYR A 198 7.86 -0.59 -20.77
N ASP A 199 6.88 -1.39 -20.36
CA ASP A 199 6.93 -2.83 -20.51
C ASP A 199 6.63 -3.29 -21.94
N LEU A 200 5.70 -2.62 -22.63
CA LEU A 200 5.47 -2.82 -24.07
C LEU A 200 6.76 -2.62 -24.89
N GLY A 201 7.58 -1.64 -24.52
CA GLY A 201 8.88 -1.40 -25.17
C GLY A 201 9.88 -2.56 -24.98
N ARG A 202 9.75 -3.35 -23.92
CA ARG A 202 10.62 -4.51 -23.64
C ARG A 202 10.08 -5.82 -24.15
N MET A 203 8.76 -5.96 -24.29
CA MET A 203 8.12 -7.16 -24.87
C MET A 203 8.46 -7.36 -26.35
N GLY A 204 8.79 -6.30 -27.08
CA GLY A 204 9.23 -6.36 -28.49
C GLY A 204 10.75 -6.51 -28.70
N GLY A 205 11.52 -6.75 -27.64
CA GLY A 205 12.98 -6.79 -27.66
C GLY A 205 13.58 -8.12 -28.14
N SER A 206 14.92 -8.19 -28.13
CA SER A 206 15.72 -9.37 -28.51
C SER A 206 16.44 -10.00 -27.30
N GLU A 207 15.86 -9.90 -26.09
CA GLU A 207 16.50 -10.39 -24.87
C GLU A 207 16.47 -11.94 -24.79
N PRO A 208 17.40 -12.57 -24.04
CA PRO A 208 17.36 -14.01 -23.80
C PRO A 208 16.05 -14.41 -23.14
N HIS A 209 15.42 -15.50 -23.60
CA HIS A 209 14.16 -16.02 -23.01
C HIS A 209 13.02 -14.99 -23.00
N GLN A 210 12.92 -14.22 -24.10
CA GLN A 210 11.91 -13.18 -24.34
C GLN A 210 10.47 -13.60 -24.00
N ASP A 211 10.10 -14.87 -24.23
CA ASP A 211 8.77 -15.40 -23.92
C ASP A 211 8.46 -15.35 -22.41
N LEU A 212 9.43 -15.71 -21.57
CA LEU A 212 9.28 -15.73 -20.12
C LEU A 212 9.26 -14.31 -19.54
N LEU A 213 10.10 -13.42 -20.08
CA LEU A 213 10.07 -11.99 -19.76
C LEU A 213 8.72 -11.36 -20.13
N SER A 214 8.24 -11.61 -21.35
CA SER A 214 6.97 -11.04 -21.85
C SER A 214 5.79 -11.56 -21.05
N PHE A 215 5.79 -12.83 -20.67
CA PHE A 215 4.77 -13.41 -19.80
C PHE A 215 4.76 -12.77 -18.40
N HIS A 216 5.93 -12.64 -17.75
CA HIS A 216 6.04 -12.00 -16.44
C HIS A 216 5.54 -10.56 -16.46
N LEU A 217 6.01 -9.75 -17.41
CA LEU A 217 5.60 -8.36 -17.54
C LEU A 217 4.09 -8.25 -17.78
N SER A 218 3.52 -9.08 -18.66
CA SER A 218 2.08 -9.09 -18.94
C SER A 218 1.26 -9.48 -17.72
N LEU A 219 1.65 -10.55 -17.03
CA LEU A 219 0.97 -11.03 -15.82
C LEU A 219 0.99 -9.97 -14.73
N ARG A 220 2.15 -9.36 -14.49
CA ARG A 220 2.34 -8.30 -13.51
C ARG A 220 1.48 -7.07 -13.83
N ASP A 221 1.45 -6.64 -15.09
CA ASP A 221 0.70 -5.44 -15.48
C ASP A 221 -0.81 -5.67 -15.37
N ILE A 222 -1.31 -6.83 -15.82
CA ILE A 222 -2.70 -7.24 -15.61
C ILE A 222 -3.03 -7.27 -14.12
N TRP A 223 -2.14 -7.84 -13.30
CA TRP A 223 -2.33 -7.90 -11.86
C TRP A 223 -2.43 -6.50 -11.23
N LEU A 224 -1.50 -5.61 -11.57
CA LEU A 224 -1.50 -4.22 -11.09
C LEU A 224 -2.75 -3.46 -11.56
N ILE A 225 -3.23 -3.67 -12.78
CA ILE A 225 -4.47 -3.05 -13.28
C ILE A 225 -5.67 -3.54 -12.47
N VAL A 226 -5.84 -4.86 -12.33
CA VAL A 226 -6.95 -5.46 -11.56
C VAL A 226 -6.94 -4.97 -10.13
N MET A 227 -5.76 -4.91 -9.53
CA MET A 227 -5.54 -4.44 -8.17
C MET A 227 -5.88 -2.96 -7.99
N ASN A 228 -5.47 -2.09 -8.92
CA ASN A 228 -5.87 -0.69 -8.90
C ASN A 228 -7.38 -0.51 -9.08
N MET A 229 -8.00 -1.25 -10.00
CA MET A 229 -9.46 -1.23 -10.18
C MET A 229 -10.20 -1.66 -8.92
N TYR A 230 -9.72 -2.70 -8.24
CA TYR A 230 -10.26 -3.11 -6.94
C TYR A 230 -10.18 -1.99 -5.90
N VAL A 231 -9.02 -1.32 -5.77
CA VAL A 231 -8.85 -0.24 -4.80
C VAL A 231 -9.73 0.96 -5.14
N LEU A 232 -9.85 1.31 -6.42
CA LEU A 232 -10.72 2.40 -6.86
C LEU A 232 -12.19 2.09 -6.55
N PHE A 233 -12.65 0.88 -6.88
CA PHE A 233 -14.00 0.45 -6.54
C PHE A 233 -14.25 0.49 -5.04
N TRP A 234 -13.31 -0.03 -4.24
CA TRP A 234 -13.37 0.07 -2.78
C TRP A 234 -13.46 1.52 -2.31
N HIS A 235 -12.60 2.40 -2.83
CA HIS A 235 -12.56 3.81 -2.47
C HIS A 235 -13.90 4.51 -2.78
N TYR A 236 -14.43 4.35 -3.99
CA TYR A 236 -15.72 4.94 -4.36
C TYR A 236 -16.88 4.40 -3.55
N SER A 237 -16.90 3.08 -3.27
CA SER A 237 -17.95 2.50 -2.42
C SER A 237 -17.96 3.13 -1.01
N ARG A 238 -16.79 3.51 -0.49
CA ARG A 238 -16.68 4.15 0.83
C ARG A 238 -16.93 5.64 0.82
N LEU A 239 -16.64 6.31 -0.28
CA LEU A 239 -17.06 7.70 -0.44
C LEU A 239 -18.57 7.81 -0.63
N ALA A 240 -19.23 6.87 -1.31
CA ALA A 240 -20.68 6.88 -1.50
C ALA A 240 -21.48 6.59 -0.22
N ASP A 241 -20.85 6.00 0.81
CA ASP A 241 -21.43 5.82 2.14
C ASP A 241 -21.50 7.16 2.94
N HIS A 242 -20.94 8.26 2.40
CA HIS A 242 -20.77 9.59 3.01
C HIS A 242 -21.14 10.72 2.03
#